data_AF-A0A6G0K0Q4-F1
#
_entry.id   AF-A0A6G0K0Q4-F1
#
_cell.length_a   1.000
_cell.length_b   1.000
_cell.length_c   1.000
_cell.angle_alpha   90.00
_cell.angle_beta   90.00
_cell.angle_gamma   90.00
#
_symmetry.space_group_name_H-M   'P 1'
#
loop_
_entity.id
_entity.type
_entity.pdbx_description
1 polymer ?
#
loop_
_entity_poly.entity_id
_entity_poly.type
_entity_poly.pdbx_seq_one_letter_code
_entity_poly.pdbx_strand_id
1 'polypeptide(L)'
;MMGLLVYARSKMEYDEARSTMKELLGGDEPHPLYKTFLENWENSQEEWVSYLRGNVPHLTNNTNNRIESKWGKIKDAIKGTSSIDELVTTLVTLQEYAEDQYIAEYHRVGSSDGKEPGGFKMFLTL
;
A
#
# COMPACT_ATOMS: atom_id res chain seq x y z
N MET A 1 -13.22 -12.29 -5.78
CA MET A 1 -12.25 -12.46 -6.89
C MET A 1 -10.96 -11.69 -6.60
N MET A 2 -10.91 -10.36 -6.72
CA MET A 2 -9.68 -9.58 -6.42
C MET A 2 -9.13 -9.77 -5.00
N GLY A 3 -10.00 -9.90 -3.99
CA GLY A 3 -9.56 -10.18 -2.62
C GLY A 3 -8.77 -11.49 -2.48
N LEU A 4 -9.07 -12.52 -3.29
CA LEU A 4 -8.33 -13.79 -3.27
C LEU A 4 -6.91 -13.63 -3.82
N LEU A 5 -6.72 -12.77 -4.83
CA LEU A 5 -5.40 -12.44 -5.36
C LEU A 5 -4.57 -11.65 -4.34
N VAL A 6 -5.17 -10.63 -3.71
CA VAL A 6 -4.51 -9.78 -2.72
C VAL A 6 -4.07 -10.57 -1.48
N TYR A 7 -4.93 -11.46 -0.99
CA TYR A 7 -4.71 -12.23 0.24
C TYR A 7 -4.10 -13.62 0.00
N ALA A 8 -3.67 -13.93 -1.22
CA ALA A 8 -3.00 -15.19 -1.52
C ALA A 8 -1.77 -15.37 -0.60
N ARG A 9 -1.68 -16.53 0.04
CA ARG A 9 -0.60 -16.90 0.97
C ARG A 9 0.49 -17.75 0.32
N SER A 10 0.29 -18.13 -0.94
CA SER A 10 1.29 -18.82 -1.74
C SER A 10 1.09 -18.51 -3.23
N LYS A 11 2.13 -18.79 -4.02
CA LYS A 11 2.04 -18.73 -5.49
C LYS A 11 0.90 -19.61 -6.03
N MET A 12 0.70 -20.78 -5.43
CA MET A 12 -0.36 -21.69 -5.85
C MET A 12 -1.76 -21.10 -5.63
N GLU A 13 -2.01 -20.53 -4.44
CA GLU A 13 -3.28 -19.84 -4.15
C GLU A 13 -3.51 -18.65 -5.10
N TYR A 14 -2.45 -17.92 -5.46
CA TYR A 14 -2.50 -16.81 -6.42
C TYR A 14 -2.84 -17.28 -7.84
N ASP A 15 -2.13 -18.29 -8.34
CA ASP A 15 -2.33 -18.84 -9.68
C ASP A 15 -3.75 -19.39 -9.84
N GLU A 16 -4.29 -20.06 -8.82
CA GLU A 16 -5.65 -20.59 -8.81
C GLU A 16 -6.70 -19.47 -8.84
N ALA A 17 -6.53 -18.44 -8.00
CA ALA A 17 -7.41 -17.27 -7.99
C ALA A 17 -7.37 -16.51 -9.32
N ARG A 18 -6.19 -16.43 -9.95
CA ARG A 18 -5.99 -15.79 -11.27
C ARG A 18 -6.65 -16.60 -12.38
N SER A 19 -6.50 -17.93 -12.37
CA SER A 19 -7.15 -18.82 -13.34
C SER A 19 -8.66 -18.71 -13.24
N THR A 20 -9.20 -18.71 -12.02
CA THR A 20 -10.63 -18.51 -11.76
C THR A 20 -11.12 -17.15 -12.28
N MET A 21 -10.36 -16.08 -12.08
CA MET A 21 -10.68 -14.77 -12.63
C MET A 21 -10.72 -14.79 -14.17
N LYS A 22 -9.74 -15.43 -14.80
CA LYS A 22 -9.67 -15.56 -16.25
C LYS A 22 -10.90 -16.30 -16.79
N GLU A 23 -11.24 -17.45 -16.21
CA GLU A 23 -12.41 -18.25 -16.61
C GLU A 23 -13.72 -17.45 -16.48
N LEU A 24 -13.91 -16.75 -15.35
CA LEU A 24 -15.10 -15.92 -15.13
C LEU A 24 -15.22 -14.73 -16.10
N LEU A 25 -14.11 -14.29 -16.67
CA LEU A 25 -14.07 -13.20 -17.65
C LEU A 25 -14.11 -13.69 -19.10
N GLY A 26 -14.43 -14.96 -19.36
CA GLY A 26 -14.54 -15.51 -20.72
C GLY A 26 -13.32 -16.32 -21.15
N GLY A 27 -12.45 -16.70 -20.22
CA GLY A 27 -11.32 -17.60 -20.48
C GLY A 27 -10.24 -16.95 -21.33
N ASP A 28 -10.00 -17.52 -22.51
CA ASP A 28 -8.98 -17.03 -23.45
C ASP A 28 -9.46 -15.83 -24.31
N GLU A 29 -10.73 -15.46 -24.21
CA GLU A 29 -11.21 -14.23 -24.85
C GLU A 29 -10.59 -12.98 -24.17
N PRO A 30 -10.13 -11.98 -24.95
CA PRO A 30 -9.45 -10.81 -24.41
C PRO A 30 -10.47 -9.86 -23.77
N HIS A 31 -10.91 -10.19 -22.57
CA HIS A 31 -11.77 -9.32 -21.78
C HIS A 31 -10.98 -8.06 -21.39
N PRO A 32 -11.52 -6.85 -21.64
CA PRO A 32 -10.81 -5.59 -21.36
C PRO A 32 -10.29 -5.50 -19.91
N LEU A 33 -11.10 -5.95 -18.93
CA LEU A 33 -10.69 -6.01 -17.52
C LEU A 33 -9.48 -6.92 -17.29
N TYR A 34 -9.43 -8.11 -17.92
CA TYR A 34 -8.32 -9.04 -17.76
C TYR A 34 -7.05 -8.48 -18.41
N LYS A 35 -7.19 -7.83 -19.57
CA LYS A 35 -6.08 -7.11 -20.21
C LYS A 35 -5.52 -6.01 -19.31
N THR A 36 -6.38 -5.14 -18.79
CA THR A 36 -5.97 -4.07 -17.87
C THR A 36 -5.31 -4.63 -16.59
N PHE A 37 -5.82 -5.75 -16.06
CA PHE A 37 -5.20 -6.44 -14.92
C PHE A 37 -3.76 -6.89 -15.26
N LEU A 38 -3.54 -7.53 -16.40
CA LEU A 38 -2.20 -7.97 -16.80
C LEU A 38 -1.23 -6.79 -17.01
N GLU A 39 -1.71 -5.71 -17.63
CA GLU A 39 -0.89 -4.54 -17.93
C GLU A 39 -0.46 -3.78 -16.66
N ASN A 40 -1.35 -3.66 -15.67
CA ASN A 40 -1.16 -2.73 -14.55
C ASN A 40 -0.92 -3.42 -13.19
N TRP A 41 -1.45 -4.62 -12.99
CA TRP A 41 -1.42 -5.30 -11.69
C TRP A 41 -0.47 -6.52 -11.67
N GLU A 42 -0.45 -7.34 -12.72
CA GLU A 42 0.37 -8.56 -12.74
C GLU A 42 1.87 -8.24 -12.60
N ASN A 43 2.36 -7.20 -13.29
CA ASN A 43 3.78 -6.81 -13.24
C ASN A 43 4.23 -6.22 -11.90
N SER A 44 3.29 -5.83 -11.04
CA SER A 44 3.54 -5.19 -9.75
C SER A 44 3.12 -6.07 -8.56
N GLN A 45 2.93 -7.37 -8.76
CA GLN A 45 2.41 -8.30 -7.73
C GLN A 45 3.20 -8.30 -6.41
N GLU A 46 4.50 -8.05 -6.47
CA GLU A 46 5.36 -7.91 -5.27
C GLU A 46 4.93 -6.76 -4.37
N GLU A 47 4.29 -5.74 -4.94
CA GLU A 47 3.80 -4.56 -4.24
C GLU A 47 2.38 -4.70 -3.69
N TRP A 48 1.66 -5.81 -3.86
CA TRP A 48 0.27 -5.89 -3.35
C TRP A 48 -0.21 -7.30 -2.98
N VAL A 49 0.49 -8.35 -3.37
CA VAL A 49 0.16 -9.74 -3.00
C VAL A 49 0.77 -10.10 -1.66
N SER A 50 -0.04 -10.62 -0.74
CA SER A 50 0.36 -10.85 0.66
C SER A 50 1.58 -11.75 0.81
N TYR A 51 1.67 -12.87 0.07
CA TYR A 51 2.82 -13.78 0.19
C TYR A 51 4.13 -13.27 -0.42
N LEU A 52 4.06 -12.34 -1.39
CA LEU A 52 5.24 -11.71 -1.98
C LEU A 52 5.72 -10.51 -1.16
N ARG A 53 4.81 -9.89 -0.41
CA ARG A 53 5.09 -8.75 0.47
C ARG A 53 5.75 -9.13 1.79
N GLY A 54 6.16 -10.38 2.02
CA GLY A 54 6.68 -10.87 3.31
C GLY A 54 7.85 -10.09 3.93
N ASN A 55 8.57 -9.28 3.13
CA ASN A 55 9.66 -8.41 3.58
C ASN A 55 9.27 -6.92 3.71
N VAL A 56 8.01 -6.56 3.43
CA VAL A 56 7.50 -5.19 3.54
C VAL A 56 6.79 -5.09 4.88
N PRO A 57 7.26 -4.25 5.83
CA PRO A 57 6.60 -4.09 7.14
C PRO A 57 5.10 -3.85 6.94
N HIS A 58 4.28 -4.80 7.36
CA HIS A 58 2.84 -4.67 7.25
C HIS A 58 2.38 -3.72 8.35
N LEU A 59 2.13 -2.48 7.96
CA LEU A 59 1.59 -1.42 8.82
C LEU A 59 0.14 -1.67 9.29
N THR A 60 -0.30 -2.94 9.38
CA THR A 60 -1.64 -3.38 9.78
C THR A 60 -2.73 -2.51 9.14
N ASN A 61 -2.58 -2.25 7.84
CA ASN A 61 -3.39 -1.29 7.10
C ASN A 61 -4.09 -1.97 5.94
N ASN A 62 -5.30 -2.48 6.20
CA ASN A 62 -6.11 -3.17 5.18
C ASN A 62 -7.30 -2.34 4.70
N THR A 63 -7.38 -1.04 5.03
CA THR A 63 -8.46 -0.17 4.57
C THR A 63 -7.96 1.23 4.21
N ASN A 64 -8.33 1.67 3.00
CA ASN A 64 -8.06 3.02 2.46
C ASN A 64 -8.53 4.15 3.37
N ASN A 65 -9.47 3.88 4.28
CA ASN A 65 -9.99 4.81 5.29
C ASN A 65 -8.90 5.63 5.99
N ARG A 66 -7.75 5.02 6.27
CA ARG A 66 -6.65 5.72 6.96
C ARG A 66 -5.89 6.68 6.05
N ILE A 67 -5.81 6.39 4.75
CA ILE A 67 -5.22 7.26 3.74
C ILE A 67 -6.21 8.38 3.41
N GLU A 68 -7.47 8.04 3.16
CA GLU A 68 -8.55 9.00 2.88
C GLU A 68 -8.76 10.02 3.99
N SER A 69 -8.75 9.59 5.25
CA SER A 69 -8.88 10.50 6.40
C SER A 69 -7.77 11.56 6.45
N LYS A 70 -6.56 11.21 6.00
CA LYS A 70 -5.40 12.11 6.04
C LYS A 70 -5.34 13.01 4.82
N TRP A 71 -5.72 12.51 3.66
CA TRP A 71 -6.03 13.35 2.51
C TRP A 71 -7.10 14.40 2.84
N GLY A 72 -8.08 14.06 3.68
CA GLY A 72 -9.05 15.03 4.21
C GLY A 72 -8.37 16.17 4.99
N LYS A 73 -7.52 15.85 5.97
CA LYS A 73 -6.80 16.86 6.77
C LYS A 73 -5.86 17.74 5.94
N ILE A 74 -5.17 17.15 4.97
CA ILE A 74 -4.31 17.87 4.04
C ILE A 74 -5.15 18.87 3.23
N LYS A 75 -6.29 18.44 2.70
CA LYS A 75 -7.24 19.32 2.00
C LYS A 75 -7.82 20.43 2.90
N ASP A 76 -8.00 20.17 4.19
CA ASP A 76 -8.44 21.20 5.16
C ASP A 76 -7.34 22.23 5.44
N ALA A 77 -6.07 21.81 5.45
CA ALA A 77 -4.92 22.69 5.67
C ALA A 77 -4.57 23.53 4.44
N ILE A 78 -4.78 23.00 3.25
CA ILE A 78 -4.56 23.69 1.98
C ILE A 78 -5.76 24.57 1.67
N LYS A 79 -5.56 25.89 1.64
CA LYS A 79 -6.61 26.78 1.13
C LYS A 79 -6.64 26.66 -0.38
N GLY A 80 -7.82 26.75 -1.00
CA GLY A 80 -7.96 26.76 -2.47
C GLY A 80 -7.23 27.93 -3.17
N THR A 81 -6.60 28.82 -2.40
CA THR A 81 -5.79 29.96 -2.84
C THR A 81 -4.29 29.70 -2.76
N SER A 82 -3.84 28.56 -2.23
CA SER A 82 -2.42 28.22 -2.14
C SER A 82 -1.83 27.94 -3.51
N SER A 83 -0.60 28.40 -3.75
CA SER A 83 0.11 28.09 -4.99
C SER A 83 0.50 26.61 -5.03
N ILE A 84 0.75 26.09 -6.23
CA ILE A 84 1.25 24.73 -6.40
C ILE A 84 2.58 24.54 -5.67
N ASP A 85 3.45 25.56 -5.68
CA ASP A 85 4.73 25.50 -4.97
C ASP A 85 4.53 25.37 -3.45
N GLU A 86 3.63 26.16 -2.85
CA GLU A 86 3.30 26.07 -1.43
C GLU A 86 2.72 24.70 -1.05
N LEU A 87 1.87 24.16 -1.92
CA LEU A 87 1.30 22.82 -1.76
C LEU A 87 2.38 21.74 -1.81
N VAL A 88 3.23 21.75 -2.83
CA VAL A 88 4.27 20.75 -3.05
C VAL A 88 5.30 20.81 -1.93
N THR A 89 5.75 22.00 -1.53
CA THR A 89 6.67 22.17 -0.38
C THR A 89 6.06 21.61 0.90
N THR A 90 4.78 21.92 1.17
CA THR A 90 4.11 21.39 2.36
C THR A 90 4.07 19.86 2.34
N LEU A 91 3.68 19.25 1.22
CA LEU A 91 3.61 17.79 1.09
C LEU A 91 4.98 17.11 1.29
N VAL A 92 6.04 17.66 0.69
CA VAL A 92 7.40 17.13 0.82
C VAL A 92 7.87 17.23 2.27
N THR A 93 7.68 18.37 2.92
CA THR A 93 8.07 18.55 4.33
C THR A 93 7.31 17.61 5.27
N LEU A 94 6.02 17.37 5.02
CA LEU A 94 5.23 16.41 5.79
C LEU A 94 5.72 14.97 5.60
N GLN A 95 6.14 14.62 4.38
CA GLN A 95 6.70 13.31 4.07
C GLN A 95 8.06 13.11 4.75
N GLU A 96 8.97 14.07 4.60
CA GLU A 96 10.31 14.04 5.24
C GLU A 96 10.19 13.89 6.76
N TYR A 97 9.29 14.67 7.40
CA TYR A 97 9.03 14.55 8.82
C TYR A 97 8.53 13.15 9.22
N ALA A 98 7.66 12.55 8.41
CA ALA A 98 7.15 11.21 8.68
C ALA A 98 8.24 10.13 8.53
N GLU A 99 9.15 10.29 7.58
CA GLU A 99 10.31 9.41 7.38
C GLU A 99 11.32 9.52 8.52
N ASP A 100 11.61 10.73 9.00
CA ASP A 100 12.50 10.96 10.15
C ASP A 100 11.96 10.33 11.43
N GLN A 101 10.65 10.45 11.69
CA GLN A 101 10.00 9.77 12.81
C GLN A 101 10.13 8.25 12.69
N TYR A 102 10.06 7.71 11.48
CA TYR A 102 10.21 6.27 11.21
C TYR A 102 11.61 5.78 11.53
N ILE A 103 12.61 6.49 11.03
CA ILE A 103 14.02 6.17 11.28
C ILE A 103 14.32 6.27 12.78
N ALA A 104 13.86 7.33 13.46
CA ALA A 104 14.06 7.52 14.89
C ALA A 104 13.46 6.38 15.71
N GLU A 105 12.23 5.96 15.40
CA GLU A 105 11.58 4.84 16.08
C GLU A 105 12.24 3.50 15.76
N TYR A 106 12.60 3.26 14.50
CA TYR A 106 13.33 2.06 14.08
C TYR A 106 14.64 1.90 14.87
N HIS A 107 15.41 2.98 15.02
CA HIS A 107 16.63 2.98 15.82
C HIS A 107 16.37 2.86 17.33
N ARG A 108 15.27 3.43 17.84
CA ARG A 108 14.87 3.30 19.24
C ARG A 108 14.54 1.86 19.63
N VAL A 109 13.94 1.09 18.73
CA VAL A 109 13.59 -0.31 18.98
C VAL A 109 14.74 -1.29 18.64
N GLY A 110 15.79 -0.82 17.97
CA GLY A 110 16.97 -1.61 17.61
C GLY A 110 17.94 -1.97 18.75
N SER A 111 17.60 -1.79 20.03
CA SER A 111 18.47 -2.13 21.18
C SER A 111 17.98 -3.29 22.06
N SER A 112 16.95 -4.04 21.67
CA SER A 112 16.60 -5.28 22.38
C SER A 112 16.07 -6.34 21.42
N ASP A 113 16.93 -7.31 21.14
CA ASP A 113 16.64 -8.67 20.67
C ASP A 113 15.57 -8.84 19.58
N GLY A 114 16.02 -8.90 18.32
CA GLY A 114 15.63 -9.91 17.31
C GLY A 114 14.15 -10.26 17.12
N LYS A 115 13.23 -9.45 17.60
CA LYS A 115 11.79 -9.60 17.49
C LYS A 115 11.27 -8.28 16.98
N GLU A 116 10.59 -8.34 15.84
CA GLU A 116 9.80 -7.21 15.36
C GLU A 116 8.97 -6.66 16.53
N PRO A 117 9.11 -5.37 16.85
CA PRO A 117 8.30 -4.81 17.90
C PRO A 117 6.83 -4.95 17.56
N GLY A 118 6.10 -5.57 18.48
CA GLY A 118 4.65 -5.68 18.47
C GLY A 118 4.05 -4.35 18.04
N GLY A 119 3.25 -4.41 16.99
CA GLY A 119 2.90 -3.27 16.18
C GLY A 119 2.43 -2.07 17.00
N PHE A 120 3.05 -0.92 16.76
CA PHE A 120 2.39 0.36 16.94
C PHE A 120 2.95 1.38 15.95
N LYS A 121 2.06 1.76 15.03
CA LYS A 121 1.87 3.12 14.52
C LYS A 121 3.06 3.75 13.80
N MET A 122 3.16 3.48 12.49
CA MET A 122 3.68 4.51 11.61
C MET A 122 3.15 4.46 10.19
N PHE A 123 2.15 5.27 9.92
CA PHE A 123 2.22 6.17 8.79
C PHE A 123 1.45 7.39 9.26
N LEU A 124 2.07 8.57 9.23
CA LEU A 124 1.54 9.89 9.58
C LEU A 124 1.25 10.16 11.07
N THR A 125 2.25 10.73 11.74
CA THR A 125 2.09 12.08 12.30
C THR A 125 2.33 13.02 11.11
N LEU A 126 1.35 13.20 10.22
CA LEU A 126 0.47 14.38 10.16
C LEU A 126 -0.82 14.05 9.39
#